data_AF-A0A7X8U7N1-F1
#
_entry.id   AF-A0A7X8U7N1-F1
#
_cell.length_a   1.000
_cell.length_b   1.000
_cell.length_c   1.000
_cell.angle_alpha   90.00
_cell.angle_beta   90.00
_cell.angle_gamma   90.00
#
_symmetry.space_group_name_H-M   'P 1'
#
loop_
_entity.id
_entity.type
_entity.pdbx_description
1 polymer ?
#
loop_
_entity_poly.entity_id
_entity_poly.type
_entity_poly.pdbx_seq_one_letter_code
_entity_poly.pdbx_strand_id
1 'polypeptide(L)'
;KFLYPEISLDEDEKVVALAKKAAQKLGLGVELTSTGGGSDAAIVNGNNIRCANLGTGMSNVHTRDEYIKVKDLVDDAELVVAIIQQYLADMP
;
A
#
# COMPACT_ATOMS: atom_id res chain seq x y z
N LYS A 1 -20.36 -17.49 0.03
CA LYS A 1 -19.02 -17.46 -0.59
C LYS A 1 -18.73 -16.02 -0.99
N PHE A 2 -17.61 -15.44 -0.55
CA PHE A 2 -17.25 -14.08 -0.95
C PHE A 2 -16.97 -14.00 -2.45
N LEU A 3 -17.21 -12.83 -3.05
CA LEU A 3 -16.95 -12.58 -4.47
C LEU A 3 -15.45 -12.52 -4.80
N TYR A 4 -14.63 -12.17 -3.80
CA TYR A 4 -13.17 -12.14 -3.84
C TYR A 4 -12.60 -12.76 -2.55
N PRO A 5 -11.33 -13.24 -2.56
CA PRO A 5 -10.67 -13.76 -1.37
C PRO A 5 -10.54 -12.69 -0.28
N GLU A 6 -10.52 -13.12 0.98
CA GLU A 6 -10.21 -12.23 2.10
C GLU A 6 -8.70 -11.94 2.15
N ILE A 7 -8.33 -10.74 2.60
CA ILE A 7 -6.94 -10.35 2.86
C ILE A 7 -6.80 -10.10 4.35
N SER A 8 -5.80 -10.73 4.96
CA SER A 8 -5.26 -10.35 6.26
C SER A 8 -3.75 -10.41 6.14
N LEU A 9 -3.06 -9.34 6.52
CA LEU A 9 -1.61 -9.24 6.54
C LEU A 9 -1.17 -8.85 7.94
N ASP A 10 -0.20 -9.56 8.50
CA ASP A 10 0.41 -9.16 9.78
C ASP A 10 1.42 -8.03 9.56
N GLU A 11 1.61 -7.19 10.58
CA GLU A 11 2.50 -6.03 10.46
C GLU A 11 3.97 -6.39 10.22
N ASP A 12 4.34 -7.61 10.63
CA ASP A 12 5.68 -8.19 10.53
C ASP A 12 5.95 -8.80 9.16
N GLU A 13 4.90 -9.01 8.35
CA GLU A 13 5.05 -9.62 7.04
C GLU A 13 5.94 -8.76 6.16
N LYS A 14 6.81 -9.42 5.38
CA LYS A 14 7.85 -8.76 4.57
C LYS A 14 7.30 -7.60 3.73
N VAL A 15 6.13 -7.76 3.11
CA VAL A 15 5.52 -6.73 2.26
C VAL A 15 5.05 -5.51 3.06
N VAL A 16 4.56 -5.71 4.28
CA VAL A 16 4.13 -4.63 5.18
C VAL A 16 5.35 -3.93 5.78
N ALA A 17 6.27 -4.70 6.36
CA ALA A 17 7.50 -4.17 6.96
C ALA A 17 8.35 -3.37 5.95
N LEU A 18 8.44 -3.84 4.70
CA LEU A 18 9.12 -3.15 3.61
C LEU A 18 8.51 -1.77 3.33
N ALA A 19 7.17 -1.72 3.17
CA ALA A 19 6.45 -0.47 2.93
C ALA A 19 6.58 0.50 4.11
N LYS A 20 6.46 0.00 5.36
CA LYS A 20 6.63 0.81 6.59
C LYS A 20 8.01 1.47 6.63
N LYS A 21 9.09 0.70 6.40
CA LYS A 21 10.46 1.23 6.41
C LYS A 21 10.68 2.28 5.32
N ALA A 22 10.18 2.04 4.11
CA ALA A 22 10.30 2.97 3.00
C ALA A 22 9.56 4.29 3.29
N ALA A 23 8.32 4.23 3.78
CA ALA A 23 7.56 5.42 4.17
C ALA A 23 8.25 6.22 5.28
N GLN A 24 8.77 5.54 6.31
CA GLN A 24 9.51 6.17 7.40
C GLN A 24 10.78 6.89 6.93
N LYS A 25 11.52 6.33 5.95
CA LYS A 25 12.69 7.00 5.35
C LYS A 25 12.36 8.30 4.64
N LEU A 26 11.14 8.40 4.10
CA LEU A 26 10.62 9.62 3.47
C LEU A 26 9.99 10.59 4.48
N GLY A 27 9.94 10.23 5.77
CA GLY A 27 9.27 11.03 6.80
C GLY A 27 7.74 11.01 6.71
N LEU A 28 7.17 10.05 5.98
CA LEU A 28 5.73 9.88 5.86
C LEU A 28 5.15 9.19 7.11
N GLY A 29 3.95 9.60 7.50
CA GLY A 29 3.18 8.91 8.54
C GLY A 29 2.78 7.51 8.08
N VAL A 30 2.77 6.56 9.01
CA VAL A 30 2.40 5.16 8.72
C VAL A 30 1.23 4.79 9.60
N GLU A 31 0.13 4.41 8.96
CA GLU A 31 -1.05 3.85 9.61
C GLU A 31 -1.41 2.53 8.91
N LEU A 32 -1.58 1.47 9.69
CA LEU A 32 -2.08 0.20 9.19
C LEU A 32 -3.58 0.14 9.44
N THR A 33 -4.36 0.05 8.37
CA THR A 33 -5.82 0.08 8.44
C THR A 33 -6.44 -0.92 7.47
N SER A 34 -7.70 -1.28 7.73
CA SER A 34 -8.51 -2.07 6.81
C SER A 34 -9.24 -1.15 5.85
N THR A 35 -9.26 -1.50 4.57
CA THR A 35 -10.00 -0.74 3.55
C THR A 35 -11.51 -0.94 3.64
N GLY A 36 -11.99 -1.94 4.40
CA GLY A 36 -13.41 -2.27 4.53
C GLY A 36 -14.05 -2.89 3.28
N GLY A 37 -13.27 -3.15 2.22
CA GLY A 37 -13.75 -3.66 0.94
C GLY A 37 -12.65 -4.34 0.13
N GLY A 38 -13.01 -4.83 -1.06
CA GLY A 38 -12.11 -5.55 -1.96
C GLY A 38 -11.16 -4.64 -2.75
N SER A 39 -10.07 -5.22 -3.23
CA SER A 39 -9.10 -4.61 -4.14
C SER A 39 -8.48 -5.72 -4.98
N ASP A 40 -7.77 -5.40 -6.06
CA ASP A 40 -7.05 -6.41 -6.86
C ASP A 40 -6.02 -7.19 -6.02
N ALA A 41 -5.50 -6.58 -4.94
CA ALA A 41 -4.67 -7.28 -3.96
C ALA A 41 -5.37 -8.50 -3.33
N ALA A 42 -6.70 -8.53 -3.28
CA ALA A 42 -7.46 -9.70 -2.80
C ALA A 42 -7.23 -10.90 -3.72
N ILE A 43 -7.28 -10.68 -5.03
CA ILE A 43 -7.03 -11.69 -6.03
C ILE A 43 -5.55 -12.11 -6.00
N VAL A 44 -4.62 -11.16 -5.87
CA VAL A 44 -3.18 -11.45 -5.78
C VAL A 44 -2.86 -12.30 -4.55
N ASN A 45 -3.37 -11.92 -3.37
CA ASN A 45 -3.23 -12.71 -2.14
C ASN A 45 -3.88 -14.09 -2.24
N GLY A 46 -5.05 -14.19 -2.88
CA GLY A 46 -5.71 -15.48 -3.14
C GLY A 46 -4.92 -16.42 -4.04
N ASN A 47 -3.96 -15.90 -4.82
CA ASN A 47 -3.00 -16.68 -5.59
C ASN A 47 -1.68 -16.94 -4.85
N ASN A 48 -1.67 -16.82 -3.51
CA ASN A 48 -0.52 -17.03 -2.63
C ASN A 48 0.66 -16.07 -2.88
N ILE A 49 0.39 -14.88 -3.43
CA ILE A 49 1.38 -13.80 -3.54
C ILE A 49 0.99 -12.73 -2.53
N ARG A 50 1.79 -12.58 -1.46
CA ARG A 50 1.51 -11.58 -0.42
C ARG A 50 1.59 -10.18 -1.02
N CYS A 51 0.53 -9.39 -0.86
CA CYS A 51 0.39 -8.09 -1.52
C CYS A 51 -0.32 -7.11 -0.60
N ALA A 52 0.39 -6.05 -0.19
CA ALA A 52 -0.16 -4.95 0.61
C ALA A 52 -0.68 -3.84 -0.30
N ASN A 53 -1.78 -3.20 0.11
CA ASN A 53 -2.24 -1.96 -0.51
C ASN A 53 -1.47 -0.77 0.04
N LEU A 54 -1.18 0.21 -0.82
CA LEU A 54 -0.67 1.51 -0.43
C LEU A 54 -1.82 2.53 -0.50
N GLY A 55 -1.91 3.39 0.51
CA GLY A 55 -2.81 4.55 0.44
C GLY A 55 -2.19 5.63 -0.46
N THR A 56 -2.99 6.20 -1.36
CA THR A 56 -2.55 7.17 -2.38
C THR A 56 -3.00 8.61 -2.13
N GLY A 57 -3.64 8.89 -0.98
CA GLY A 57 -4.10 10.25 -0.64
C GLY A 57 -5.33 10.76 -1.43
N MET A 58 -5.99 9.91 -2.22
CA MET A 58 -7.24 10.30 -2.91
C MET A 58 -8.35 10.68 -1.93
N SER A 59 -9.14 11.67 -2.30
CA SER A 59 -10.25 12.21 -1.50
C SER A 59 -11.54 12.21 -2.30
N ASN A 60 -12.67 11.97 -1.63
CA ASN A 60 -14.02 11.89 -2.24
C ASN A 60 -14.11 10.93 -3.44
N VAL A 61 -13.42 9.78 -3.37
CA VAL A 61 -13.40 8.78 -4.43
C VAL A 61 -14.81 8.36 -4.85
N HIS A 62 -15.03 8.18 -6.15
CA HIS A 62 -16.32 7.84 -6.77
C HIS A 62 -17.40 8.94 -6.69
N THR A 63 -16.99 10.20 -6.54
CA THR A 63 -17.90 11.35 -6.59
C THR A 63 -17.50 12.32 -7.69
N ARG A 64 -18.32 13.36 -7.93
CA ARG A 64 -17.97 14.45 -8.84
C ARG A 64 -16.93 15.41 -8.26
N ASP A 65 -16.69 15.32 -6.95
CA ASP A 65 -15.77 16.16 -6.19
C ASP A 65 -14.49 15.38 -5.83
N GLU A 66 -14.20 14.31 -6.58
CA GLU A 66 -13.00 13.48 -6.41
C GLU A 66 -11.74 14.29 -6.77
N TYR A 67 -10.73 14.21 -5.90
CA TYR A 67 -9.46 14.88 -6.12
C TYR A 67 -8.30 14.19 -5.39
N ILE A 68 -7.10 14.56 -5.77
CA ILE A 68 -5.84 14.21 -5.11
C ILE A 68 -4.94 15.45 -5.10
N LYS A 69 -4.15 15.64 -4.05
CA LYS A 69 -3.19 16.76 -4.03
C LYS A 69 -2.00 16.40 -4.92
N VAL A 70 -1.44 17.40 -5.60
CA VAL A 70 -0.20 17.22 -6.38
C VAL A 70 0.94 16.69 -5.50
N LYS A 71 0.99 17.12 -4.24
CA LYS A 71 1.96 16.60 -3.27
C LYS A 71 1.79 15.09 -3.06
N ASP A 72 0.56 14.61 -2.85
CA ASP A 72 0.30 13.19 -2.60
C ASP A 72 0.68 12.35 -3.84
N LEU A 73 0.42 12.85 -5.05
CA LEU A 73 0.88 12.20 -6.29
C LEU A 73 2.41 12.08 -6.39
N VAL A 74 3.15 13.10 -5.94
CA VAL A 74 4.62 13.08 -5.93
C VAL A 74 5.12 12.14 -4.85
N ASP A 75 4.56 12.22 -3.65
CA ASP A 75 4.90 11.37 -2.52
C ASP A 75 4.66 9.88 -2.84
N ASP A 76 3.58 9.55 -3.57
CA ASP A 76 3.28 8.19 -4.03
C ASP A 76 4.39 7.64 -4.94
N ALA A 77 4.86 8.45 -5.90
CA ALA A 77 5.95 8.06 -6.79
C ALA A 77 7.26 7.88 -6.01
N GLU A 78 7.56 8.79 -5.09
CA GLU A 78 8.73 8.69 -4.20
C GLU A 78 8.64 7.44 -3.31
N LEU A 79 7.46 7.11 -2.78
CA LEU A 79 7.23 5.93 -1.94
C LEU A 79 7.48 4.64 -2.73
N VAL A 80 7.00 4.54 -3.97
CA VAL A 80 7.27 3.37 -4.82
C VAL A 80 8.77 3.20 -5.07
N VAL A 81 9.47 4.30 -5.40
CA VAL A 81 10.93 4.26 -5.59
C VAL A 81 11.65 3.86 -4.30
N ALA A 82 11.24 4.42 -3.15
CA ALA A 82 11.81 4.10 -1.86
C ALA A 82 11.58 2.64 -1.46
N ILE A 83 10.44 2.04 -1.80
CA ILE A 83 10.16 0.61 -1.58
C ILE A 83 11.13 -0.26 -2.39
N ILE A 84 11.35 0.07 -3.67
CA ILE A 84 12.30 -0.65 -4.53
C ILE A 84 13.71 -0.53 -3.96
N GLN A 85 14.14 0.68 -3.59
CA GLN A 85 15.46 0.92 -3.01
C GLN A 85 15.64 0.20 -1.66
N GLN A 86 14.62 0.21 -0.81
CA GLN A 86 14.63 -0.49 0.47
C GLN A 86 14.74 -2.00 0.26
N TYR A 87 14.04 -2.55 -0.73
CA TYR A 87 14.13 -3.97 -1.06
C TYR A 87 15.56 -4.35 -1.49
N LEU A 88 16.17 -3.54 -2.37
CA LEU A 88 17.55 -3.76 -2.81
C LEU A 88 18.55 -3.64 -1.66
N ALA A 89 18.34 -2.70 -0.73
CA ALA A 89 19.21 -2.53 0.44
C ALA A 89 19.08 -3.67 1.47
N ASP A 90 17.92 -4.31 1.54
CA ASP A 90 17.66 -5.47 2.41
C ASP A 90 18.07 -6.81 1.74
N MET A 91 18.58 -6.79 0.49
CA MET A 91 19.13 -7.99 -0.14
C MET A 91 20.43 -8.40 0.58
N PRO A 92 20.63 -9.72 0.82
CA PRO A 92 21.87 -10.24 1.41
C PRO A 92 23.09 -10.01 0.52
#